data_AF-A0A0S8F730-F1
#
_entry.id   AF-A0A0S8F730-F1
#
_cell.length_a   1.000
_cell.length_b   1.000
_cell.length_c   1.000
_cell.angle_alpha   90.00
_cell.angle_beta   90.00
_cell.angle_gamma   90.00
#
_symmetry.space_group_name_H-M   'P 1'
#
loop_
_entity.id
_entity.type
_entity.pdbx_description
1 polymer ?
#
loop_
_entity_poly.entity_id
_entity_poly.type
_entity_poly.pdbx_seq_one_letter_code
_entity_poly.pdbx_strand_id
1 'polypeptide(L)'
;MIKQALAIAALIGLSGAAFGGAAPQWPQNAENEQDPRVVAFYEGRCTNFADEQGLSGTERENFIAQCRHNAPEVWPVGLDHKDGGSE
;
A
#
# COMPACT_ATOMS: atom_id res chain seq x y z
N MET A 1 -45.24 31.31 -12.14
CA MET A 1 -43.95 31.82 -11.61
C MET A 1 -44.02 31.80 -10.09
N ILE A 2 -43.44 30.79 -9.45
CA ILE A 2 -43.22 30.78 -7.99
C ILE A 2 -41.76 30.37 -7.79
N LYS A 3 -41.00 31.31 -7.26
CA LYS A 3 -39.60 31.21 -6.87
C LYS A 3 -39.54 30.43 -5.54
N GLN A 4 -38.82 29.32 -5.51
CA GLN A 4 -38.40 28.67 -4.27
C GLN A 4 -36.91 28.36 -4.44
N ALA A 5 -36.08 29.33 -4.04
CA ALA A 5 -34.67 29.11 -3.82
C ALA A 5 -34.53 28.44 -2.45
N LEU A 6 -34.16 27.16 -2.44
CA LEU A 6 -33.63 26.51 -1.25
C LEU A 6 -32.14 26.25 -1.50
N ALA A 7 -31.34 27.14 -0.93
CA ALA A 7 -29.95 26.87 -0.62
C ALA A 7 -29.90 25.89 0.55
N ILE A 8 -29.19 24.77 0.39
CA ILE A 8 -28.66 24.01 1.51
C ILE A 8 -27.14 23.96 1.33
N ALA A 9 -26.47 24.41 2.39
CA ALA A 9 -25.05 24.56 2.57
C ALA A 9 -24.35 23.24 2.94
N ALA A 10 -23.03 23.37 3.15
CA ALA A 10 -22.04 22.40 3.66
C ALA A 10 -21.33 21.59 2.55
N LEU A 11 -20.13 21.97 2.08
CA LEU A 11 -18.80 21.97 2.73
C LEU A 11 -18.45 20.62 3.39
N ILE A 12 -17.18 20.23 3.20
CA ILE A 12 -16.46 19.06 3.72
C ILE A 12 -16.61 17.86 2.76
N GLY A 13 -15.63 17.60 1.90
CA GLY A 13 -14.27 17.24 2.31
C GLY A 13 -14.20 15.73 2.49
N LEU A 14 -14.12 14.98 1.39
CA LEU A 14 -13.45 13.68 1.40
C LEU A 14 -12.31 13.83 0.41
N SER A 15 -11.18 14.34 0.89
CA SER A 15 -10.08 13.44 1.24
C SER A 15 -9.77 12.57 0.04
N GLY A 16 -9.17 13.17 -0.98
CA GLY A 16 -8.16 12.42 -1.73
C GLY A 16 -7.23 11.89 -0.65
N ALA A 17 -7.34 10.60 -0.36
CA ALA A 17 -6.36 9.91 0.43
C ALA A 17 -5.06 10.14 -0.31
N ALA A 18 -4.29 11.11 0.15
CA ALA A 18 -2.88 11.13 -0.10
C ALA A 18 -2.40 9.82 0.53
N PHE A 19 -2.31 8.78 -0.30
CA PHE A 19 -1.62 7.55 0.03
C PHE A 19 -0.12 7.85 0.09
N GLY A 20 0.28 8.82 0.91
CA GLY A 20 1.57 8.82 1.58
C GLY A 20 1.43 7.91 2.80
N GLY A 21 1.02 6.67 2.57
CA GLY A 21 1.02 5.66 3.62
C GLY A 21 2.48 5.41 3.97
N ALA A 22 2.83 5.53 5.26
CA ALA A 22 4.12 5.07 5.74
C ALA A 22 4.45 3.71 5.13
N ALA A 23 5.71 3.52 4.72
CA ALA A 23 6.17 2.25 4.16
C ALA A 23 5.63 1.09 5.03
N PRO A 24 4.99 0.08 4.42
CA PRO A 24 4.38 -1.00 5.19
C PRO A 24 5.45 -1.61 6.09
N GLN A 25 5.09 -1.85 7.34
CA GLN A 25 5.99 -2.40 8.34
C GLN A 25 5.89 -3.92 8.34
N TRP A 26 7.03 -4.59 8.53
CA TRP A 26 7.05 -6.05 8.61
C TRP A 26 6.19 -6.52 9.80
N PRO A 27 5.25 -7.48 9.61
CA PRO A 27 4.43 -7.97 10.70
C PRO A 27 5.24 -8.77 11.71
N GLN A 28 5.13 -8.41 12.99
CA GLN A 28 5.73 -9.20 14.06
C GLN A 28 5.07 -10.58 14.18
N ASN A 29 5.89 -11.59 14.46
CA ASN A 29 5.48 -12.97 14.68
C ASN A 29 4.69 -13.58 13.51
N ALA A 30 4.97 -13.15 12.27
CA ALA A 30 4.49 -13.89 11.11
C ALA A 30 5.26 -15.21 11.02
N GLU A 31 4.51 -16.32 10.90
CA GLU A 31 5.08 -17.68 10.85
C GLU A 31 5.09 -18.25 9.42
N ASN A 32 4.30 -17.68 8.51
CA ASN A 32 4.23 -18.10 7.12
C ASN A 32 3.93 -16.93 6.17
N GLU A 33 4.31 -17.11 4.90
CA GLU A 33 4.13 -16.14 3.81
C GLU A 33 2.67 -15.93 3.38
N GLN A 34 1.78 -16.84 3.79
CA GLN A 34 0.34 -16.78 3.51
C GLN A 34 -0.40 -15.95 4.56
N ASP A 35 0.28 -15.48 5.60
CA ASP A 35 -0.29 -14.57 6.58
C ASP A 35 -0.77 -13.31 5.84
N PRO A 36 -2.06 -12.92 5.97
CA PRO A 36 -2.60 -11.78 5.25
C PRO A 36 -1.83 -10.47 5.54
N ARG A 37 -1.17 -10.36 6.70
CA ARG A 37 -0.32 -9.22 7.05
C ARG A 37 0.99 -9.22 6.25
N VAL A 38 1.56 -10.39 5.99
CA VAL A 38 2.75 -10.54 5.14
C VAL A 38 2.40 -10.24 3.69
N VAL A 39 1.27 -10.77 3.21
CA VAL A 39 0.77 -10.48 1.86
C VAL A 39 0.55 -8.98 1.65
N ALA A 40 -0.08 -8.30 2.62
CA ALA A 40 -0.28 -6.85 2.58
C ALA A 40 1.05 -6.08 2.62
N PHE A 41 2.04 -6.56 3.39
CA PHE A 41 3.38 -5.97 3.39
C PHE A 41 4.03 -6.07 2.00
N TYR A 42 4.04 -7.25 1.39
CA TYR A 42 4.60 -7.44 0.04
C TYR A 42 3.90 -6.56 -0.99
N GLU A 43 2.57 -6.53 -0.98
CA GLU A 43 1.79 -5.69 -1.89
C GLU A 43 2.13 -4.21 -1.73
N GLY A 44 2.16 -3.71 -0.50
CA GLY A 44 2.48 -2.31 -0.24
C GLY A 44 3.93 -1.95 -0.59
N ARG A 45 4.89 -2.84 -0.34
CA ARG A 45 6.31 -2.55 -0.61
C ARG A 45 6.61 -2.60 -2.11
N CYS A 46 6.05 -3.57 -2.82
CA CYS A 46 6.15 -3.65 -4.27
C CYS A 46 5.45 -2.49 -4.98
N THR A 47 4.30 -2.05 -4.45
CA THR A 47 3.60 -0.84 -4.91
C THR A 47 4.48 0.40 -4.76
N ASN A 48 5.06 0.63 -3.58
CA ASN A 48 5.96 1.75 -3.35
C ASN A 48 7.18 1.71 -4.29
N PHE A 49 7.80 0.55 -4.52
CA PHE A 49 8.90 0.43 -5.46
C PHE A 49 8.51 0.69 -6.91
N ALA A 50 7.28 0.37 -7.30
CA ALA A 50 6.78 0.69 -8.63
C ALA A 50 6.56 2.21 -8.77
N ASP A 51 6.03 2.85 -7.72
CA ASP A 51 5.78 4.28 -7.68
C ASP A 51 7.10 5.09 -7.62
N GLU A 52 8.10 4.64 -6.86
CA GLU A 52 9.45 5.21 -6.80
C GLU A 52 10.18 5.15 -8.15
N GLN A 53 9.88 4.13 -8.97
CA GLN A 53 10.37 4.01 -10.34
C GLN A 53 9.55 4.80 -11.37
N GLY A 54 8.44 5.42 -10.96
CA GLY A 54 7.54 6.16 -11.84
C GLY A 54 6.77 5.27 -12.82
N LEU A 55 6.62 3.98 -12.52
CA LEU A 55 5.87 3.04 -13.37
C LEU A 55 4.37 3.35 -13.30
N SER A 56 3.65 3.14 -14.40
CA SER A 56 2.19 3.33 -14.43
C SER A 56 1.49 2.32 -15.35
N GLY A 57 0.17 2.22 -15.21
CA GLY A 57 -0.66 1.31 -16.01
C GLY A 57 -0.21 -0.15 -15.94
N THR A 58 -0.23 -0.84 -17.09
CA THR A 58 0.12 -2.26 -17.20
C THR A 58 1.56 -2.56 -16.79
N GLU A 59 2.50 -1.64 -17.03
CA GLU A 59 3.90 -1.82 -16.65
C GLU A 59 4.06 -1.88 -15.12
N ARG A 60 3.34 -1.01 -14.42
CA ARG A 60 3.26 -1.01 -12.95
C ARG A 60 2.65 -2.31 -12.43
N GLU A 61 1.55 -2.76 -13.03
CA GLU A 61 0.88 -4.01 -12.63
C GLU A 61 1.78 -5.23 -12.80
N ASN A 62 2.48 -5.33 -13.94
CA ASN A 62 3.44 -6.39 -14.21
C ASN A 62 4.61 -6.38 -13.23
N PHE A 63 5.15 -5.19 -12.93
CA PHE A 63 6.22 -5.04 -11.95
C PHE A 63 5.77 -5.48 -10.56
N ILE A 64 4.59 -5.04 -10.10
CA ILE A 64 4.06 -5.41 -8.79
C ILE A 64 3.86 -6.93 -8.70
N ALA A 65 3.33 -7.56 -9.75
CA ALA A 65 3.13 -9.01 -9.79
C ALA A 65 4.45 -9.77 -9.69
N GLN A 66 5.47 -9.36 -10.44
CA GLN A 66 6.80 -9.99 -10.40
C GLN A 66 7.49 -9.75 -9.04
N CYS A 67 7.41 -8.52 -8.52
CA CYS A 67 7.98 -8.18 -7.23
C CYS A 67 7.37 -9.05 -6.12
N ARG A 68 6.03 -9.23 -6.10
CA ARG A 68 5.36 -10.09 -5.13
C ARG A 68 5.76 -11.55 -5.24
N HIS A 69 6.02 -12.05 -6.44
CA HIS A 69 6.49 -13.42 -6.65
C HIS A 69 7.85 -13.67 -6.00
N ASN A 70 8.76 -12.70 -6.08
CA ASN A 70 10.11 -12.80 -5.52
C ASN A 70 10.20 -12.29 -4.07
N ALA A 71 9.14 -11.65 -3.56
CA ALA A 71 9.12 -11.03 -2.24
C ALA A 71 9.47 -11.98 -1.08
N PRO A 72 9.06 -13.27 -1.08
CA PRO A 72 9.47 -14.21 -0.03
C PRO A 72 10.97 -14.51 0.00
N GLU A 73 11.67 -14.37 -1.14
CA GLU A 73 13.12 -14.57 -1.21
C GLU A 73 13.88 -13.35 -0.65
N VAL A 74 13.32 -12.16 -0.83
CA VAL A 74 13.91 -10.88 -0.37
C VAL A 74 13.58 -10.60 1.10
N TRP A 75 12.34 -10.93 1.51
CA TRP A 75 11.83 -10.74 2.87
C TRP A 75 11.22 -12.05 3.39
N PRO A 76 12.06 -13.04 3.73
CA PRO A 76 11.63 -14.35 4.21
C PRO A 76 10.99 -14.31 5.60
N VAL A 77 9.84 -14.97 5.72
CA VAL A 77 9.17 -15.14 7.01
C VAL A 77 9.99 -16.03 7.96
N GLY A 78 9.98 -15.72 9.25
CA GLY A 78 10.65 -16.51 10.29
C GLY A 78 12.15 -16.23 10.43
N LEU A 79 12.74 -15.37 9.60
CA LEU A 79 13.98 -14.70 9.95
C LEU A 79 13.63 -13.46 10.77
N ASP A 80 14.32 -13.24 11.90
CA ASP A 80 14.25 -11.99 12.66
C ASP A 80 14.61 -10.82 11.73
N HIS A 81 13.63 -10.26 11.04
CA HIS A 81 13.78 -9.08 10.21
C HIS A 81 14.05 -7.89 11.13
N LYS A 82 15.33 -7.70 11.47
CA LYS A 82 15.88 -6.48 12.07
C LYS A 82 15.74 -5.26 11.16
N ASP A 83 15.30 -5.45 9.91
CA ASP A 83 15.03 -4.40 8.92
C ASP A 83 13.61 -3.80 9.01
N GLY A 84 12.87 -4.09 10.08
CA GLY A 84 11.72 -3.27 10.47
C GLY A 84 12.21 -1.91 10.93
N GLY A 85 12.36 -0.97 9.98
CA GLY A 85 12.79 0.41 10.20
C GLY A 85 12.25 1.03 11.48
N SER A 86 13.08 1.01 12.51
CA SER A 86 13.11 1.83 13.70
C SER A 86 14.61 1.82 14.00
N GLU A 87 15.40 2.83 13.62
CA GLU A 87 15.28 4.27 13.89
C GLU A 87 15.90 5.12 12.77
#